data_AF-A0A944BZW6-F1
#
_entry.id   AF-A0A944BZW6-F1
#
_cell.length_a   1.000
_cell.length_b   1.000
_cell.length_c   1.000
_cell.angle_alpha   90.00
_cell.angle_beta   90.00
_cell.angle_gamma   90.00
#
_symmetry.space_group_name_H-M   'P 1'
#
loop_
_entity.id
_entity.type
_entity.pdbx_description
1 polymer ?
#
loop_
_entity_poly.entity_id
_entity_poly.type
_entity_poly.pdbx_seq_one_letter_code
_entity_poly.pdbx_strand_id
1 'polypeptide(L)'
;MKFKYIAIAAAGVALMSLSSCKDFLDKVPDTRVDLETVEQLRELLNNGYLQYNYSTPCELSSDNVIDNNAPDPDGVRYNLPSYAATDDQLFRFEDVTMGMGSDTPSGIWEGCYRAIAAANAVIERGTEMSEQGGLTNDETKKLSAVMGEAYMIRSYHHFILAQVFCMPYR
;
A
#
# COMPACT_ATOMS: atom_id res chain seq x y z
N MET A 1 50.44 51.42 11.48
CA MET A 1 49.15 51.41 10.74
C MET A 1 48.93 50.12 9.93
N LYS A 2 49.92 49.58 9.21
CA LYS A 2 49.79 48.37 8.38
C LYS A 2 49.32 47.09 9.11
N PHE A 3 49.77 46.85 10.35
CA PHE A 3 49.38 45.65 11.14
C PHE A 3 47.89 45.61 11.51
N LYS A 4 47.25 46.76 11.72
CA LYS A 4 45.81 46.82 12.04
C LYS A 4 44.95 46.41 10.84
N TYR A 5 45.34 46.82 9.63
CA TYR A 5 44.63 46.44 8.40
C TYR A 5 44.81 44.96 8.06
N ILE A 6 45.99 44.38 8.34
CA ILE A 6 46.24 42.95 8.17
C ILE A 6 45.39 42.12 9.13
N ALA A 7 45.28 42.54 10.40
CA ALA A 7 44.42 41.86 11.38
C ALA A 7 42.93 41.93 11.01
N ILE A 8 42.46 43.07 10.49
CA ILE A 8 41.07 43.24 10.02
C ILE A 8 40.80 42.38 8.79
N ALA A 9 41.75 42.32 7.85
CA ALA A 9 41.64 41.47 6.66
C ALA A 9 41.62 39.97 7.02
N ALA A 10 42.46 39.54 7.97
CA ALA A 10 42.49 38.16 8.44
C ALA A 10 41.18 37.76 9.16
N ALA A 11 40.61 38.66 9.97
CA ALA A 11 39.31 38.45 10.60
C ALA A 11 38.17 38.36 9.57
N GLY A 12 38.21 39.16 8.50
CA GLY A 12 37.24 39.10 7.41
C GLY A 12 37.27 37.77 6.65
N VAL A 13 38.47 37.22 6.37
CA VAL A 13 38.63 35.91 5.73
C VAL A 13 38.15 34.78 6.63
N ALA A 14 38.43 34.84 7.94
CA ALA A 14 37.94 33.86 8.90
C ALA A 14 36.41 33.84 9.00
N LEU A 15 35.74 35.01 8.95
CA LEU A 15 34.28 35.11 8.91
C LEU A 15 33.66 34.51 7.64
N MET A 16 34.34 34.61 6.49
CA MET A 16 33.90 33.98 5.25
C MET A 16 34.11 32.45 5.24
N SER A 17 35.08 31.93 6.01
CA SER A 17 35.26 30.48 6.16
C SER A 17 34.19 29.78 7.02
N LEU A 18 33.34 30.56 7.72
CA LEU A 18 32.22 30.04 8.51
C LEU A 18 30.89 29.97 7.73
N SER A 19 30.82 30.45 6.49
CA SER A 19 29.67 30.23 5.61
C SER A 19 29.71 28.80 5.05
N SER A 20 29.46 27.82 5.91
CA SER A 20 29.30 26.43 5.51
C SER A 20 27.98 26.27 4.75
N CYS A 21 28.04 25.77 3.52
CA CYS A 21 26.89 25.35 2.73
C CYS A 21 26.22 24.12 3.38
N LYS A 22 25.44 24.33 4.44
CA LYS A 22 24.66 23.27 5.11
C LYS A 22 23.76 22.50 4.13
N ASP A 23 23.17 23.23 3.19
CA ASP A 23 22.15 22.73 2.26
C ASP A 23 22.64 21.64 1.28
N PHE A 24 23.96 21.52 1.09
CA PHE A 24 24.55 20.45 0.24
C PHE A 24 24.61 19.09 0.96
N LEU A 25 24.76 19.08 2.29
CA LEU A 25 24.90 17.87 3.11
C LEU A 25 23.59 17.49 3.83
N ASP A 26 22.63 18.41 3.94
CA ASP A 26 21.28 18.15 4.47
C ASP A 26 20.34 17.48 3.44
N LYS A 27 20.89 16.85 2.40
CA LYS A 27 20.11 15.97 1.53
C LYS A 27 20.04 14.60 2.18
N VAL A 28 18.93 14.33 2.85
CA VAL A 28 18.62 12.98 3.35
C VAL A 28 18.65 12.04 2.13
N PRO A 29 19.56 11.04 2.07
CA PRO A 29 19.61 10.08 0.96
C PRO A 29 18.46 9.06 1.03
N ASP A 30 17.60 9.21 2.04
CA ASP A 30 16.48 8.34 2.35
C ASP A 30 15.21 8.87 1.67
N THR A 31 14.64 8.07 0.79
CA THR A 31 13.36 8.35 0.10
C THR A 31 12.16 7.80 0.87
N ARG A 32 12.35 7.34 2.13
CA ARG A 32 11.25 6.99 3.01
C ARG A 32 10.34 8.19 3.24
N VAL A 33 9.03 7.95 3.19
CA VAL A 33 8.01 8.99 3.36
C VAL A 33 7.91 9.32 4.84
N ASP A 34 8.34 10.53 5.22
CA ASP A 34 8.05 11.07 6.55
C ASP A 34 6.57 11.50 6.61
N LEU A 35 5.82 10.89 7.53
CA LEU A 35 4.40 11.16 7.72
C LEU A 35 4.23 12.31 8.71
N GLU A 36 4.39 13.55 8.25
CA GLU A 36 4.37 14.74 9.12
C GLU A 36 3.03 15.49 9.07
N THR A 37 2.28 15.33 7.99
CA THR A 37 1.04 16.07 7.74
C THR A 37 -0.15 15.13 7.54
N VAL A 38 -1.35 15.64 7.83
CA VAL A 38 -2.62 14.92 7.59
C VAL A 38 -2.76 14.55 6.11
N GLU A 39 -2.22 15.37 5.20
CA GLU A 39 -2.27 15.12 3.77
C GLU A 39 -1.38 13.94 3.37
N GLN A 40 -0.18 13.82 3.93
CA GLN A 40 0.69 12.67 3.69
C GLN A 40 0.07 11.36 4.22
N LEU A 41 -0.66 11.41 5.34
CA LEU A 41 -1.43 10.26 5.82
C LEU A 41 -2.50 9.85 4.81
N ARG A 42 -3.24 10.81 4.26
CA ARG A 42 -4.24 10.58 3.21
C ARG A 42 -3.61 9.98 1.95
N GLU A 43 -2.45 10.47 1.52
CA GLU A 43 -1.73 9.95 0.36
C GLU A 43 -1.25 8.50 0.57
N LEU A 44 -0.81 8.16 1.78
CA LEU A 44 -0.40 6.79 2.10
C LEU A 44 -1.56 5.79 1.95
N LEU A 45 -2.80 6.21 2.26
CA LEU A 45 -4.00 5.37 2.09
C LEU A 45 -4.31 5.00 0.64
N ASN A 46 -3.73 5.66 -0.35
CA ASN A 46 -3.84 5.21 -1.76
C ASN A 46 -3.32 3.77 -1.93
N ASN A 47 -2.35 3.35 -1.11
CA ASN A 47 -1.85 1.97 -1.09
C ASN A 47 -2.81 0.98 -0.40
N GLY A 48 -3.82 1.49 0.31
CA GLY A 48 -4.86 0.72 0.99
C GLY A 48 -6.09 0.45 0.12
N TYR A 49 -6.23 1.06 -1.06
CA TYR A 49 -7.32 0.74 -1.97
C TYR A 49 -7.14 -0.62 -2.63
N LEU A 50 -8.26 -1.27 -2.96
CA LEU A 50 -8.27 -2.60 -3.56
C LEU A 50 -7.52 -2.58 -4.90
N GLN A 51 -6.41 -3.32 -4.99
CA GLN A 51 -5.58 -3.46 -6.21
C GLN A 51 -5.67 -4.87 -6.81
N TYR A 52 -6.41 -5.78 -6.18
CA TYR A 52 -6.51 -7.19 -6.53
C TYR A 52 -7.96 -7.62 -6.45
N ASN A 53 -8.38 -8.51 -7.34
CA ASN A 53 -9.74 -8.94 -7.40
C ASN A 53 -9.90 -10.34 -6.79
N TYR A 54 -10.52 -10.42 -5.62
CA TYR A 54 -10.88 -11.71 -5.02
C TYR A 54 -12.08 -12.38 -5.70
N SER A 55 -12.91 -11.62 -6.44
CA SER A 55 -14.09 -12.19 -7.10
C SER A 55 -13.71 -13.18 -8.19
N THR A 56 -12.64 -12.95 -8.96
CA THR A 56 -12.24 -13.87 -10.04
C THR A 56 -11.95 -15.28 -9.50
N PRO A 57 -11.09 -15.48 -8.48
CA PRO A 57 -10.93 -16.79 -7.85
C PRO A 57 -12.22 -17.37 -7.26
N CYS A 58 -13.02 -16.56 -6.58
CA CYS A 58 -14.26 -17.05 -5.97
C CYS A 58 -15.30 -17.50 -7.01
N GLU A 59 -15.43 -16.78 -8.13
CA GLU A 59 -16.37 -17.13 -9.20
C GLU A 59 -15.88 -18.36 -9.98
N LEU A 60 -14.59 -18.47 -10.27
CA LEU A 60 -14.03 -19.65 -10.93
C LEU A 60 -14.13 -20.90 -10.05
N SER A 61 -14.01 -20.75 -8.73
CA SER A 61 -14.23 -21.81 -7.75
C SER A 61 -15.69 -21.88 -7.25
N SER A 62 -16.64 -21.61 -8.14
CA SER A 62 -18.08 -21.76 -7.90
C SER A 62 -18.72 -22.68 -8.94
N ASP A 63 -20.03 -22.94 -8.81
CA ASP A 63 -20.84 -23.66 -9.80
C ASP A 63 -21.45 -22.74 -10.88
N ASN A 64 -21.08 -21.46 -10.91
CA ASN A 64 -21.57 -20.49 -11.91
C ASN A 64 -20.90 -20.63 -13.28
N VAL A 65 -19.78 -21.36 -13.38
CA VAL A 65 -18.97 -21.48 -14.59
C VAL A 65 -18.99 -22.91 -15.12
N ILE A 66 -18.97 -23.07 -16.45
CA ILE A 66 -18.90 -24.36 -17.13
C ILE A 66 -17.64 -24.43 -17.99
N ASP A 67 -17.04 -25.62 -18.05
CA ASP A 67 -15.92 -25.89 -18.94
C ASP A 67 -16.40 -25.88 -20.40
N ASN A 68 -15.92 -24.91 -21.19
CA ASN A 68 -16.21 -24.84 -22.62
C ASN A 68 -15.58 -25.99 -23.43
N ASN A 69 -14.69 -26.79 -22.82
CA ASN A 69 -14.16 -28.03 -23.38
C ASN A 69 -14.97 -29.28 -23.00
N ALA A 70 -16.02 -29.14 -22.19
CA ALA A 70 -17.01 -30.19 -22.02
C ALA A 70 -17.66 -30.49 -23.37
N PRO A 71 -17.96 -31.78 -23.67
CA PRO A 71 -18.66 -32.12 -24.90
C PRO A 71 -20.04 -31.45 -24.91
N ASP A 72 -20.38 -30.84 -26.05
CA ASP A 72 -21.73 -30.33 -26.29
C ASP A 72 -22.75 -31.50 -26.44
N PRO A 73 -24.05 -31.23 -26.61
CA PRO A 73 -25.06 -32.29 -26.75
C PRO A 73 -24.79 -33.29 -27.89
N ASP A 74 -24.01 -32.91 -28.91
CA ASP A 74 -23.63 -33.75 -30.04
C ASP A 74 -22.27 -34.45 -29.83
N GLY A 75 -21.63 -34.25 -28.67
CA GLY A 75 -20.35 -34.85 -28.30
C GLY A 75 -19.13 -34.09 -28.81
N VAL A 76 -19.29 -32.88 -29.37
CA VAL A 76 -18.19 -32.08 -29.93
C VAL A 76 -17.47 -31.33 -28.82
N ARG A 77 -16.13 -31.35 -28.86
CA ARG A 77 -15.26 -30.56 -27.97
C ARG A 77 -14.58 -29.46 -28.77
N TYR A 78 -14.63 -28.23 -28.28
CA TYR A 78 -14.06 -27.07 -28.97
C TYR A 78 -12.53 -26.95 -28.81
N ASN A 79 -11.94 -27.67 -27.85
CA ASN A 79 -10.49 -27.72 -27.58
C ASN A 79 -9.84 -26.33 -27.48
N LEU A 80 -10.51 -25.44 -26.76
CA LEU A 80 -10.07 -24.06 -26.53
C LEU A 80 -8.91 -24.05 -25.53
N PRO A 81 -7.90 -23.19 -25.74
CA PRO A 81 -6.82 -23.02 -24.78
C PRO A 81 -7.34 -22.38 -23.49
N SER A 82 -6.72 -22.76 -22.37
CA SER A 82 -6.91 -22.05 -21.10
C SER A 82 -6.43 -20.61 -21.21
N TYR A 83 -7.10 -19.70 -20.49
CA TYR A 83 -6.67 -18.30 -20.40
C TYR A 83 -5.38 -18.17 -19.57
N ALA A 84 -5.37 -18.79 -18.38
CA ALA A 84 -4.19 -18.97 -17.55
C ALA A 84 -4.24 -20.30 -16.81
N ALA A 85 -3.09 -20.93 -16.58
CA ALA A 85 -3.00 -22.19 -15.84
C ALA A 85 -3.58 -22.09 -14.41
N THR A 86 -3.56 -20.89 -13.81
CA THR A 86 -4.20 -20.62 -12.52
C THR A 86 -5.73 -20.74 -12.59
N ASP A 87 -6.36 -20.28 -13.66
CA ASP A 87 -7.82 -20.30 -13.83
C ASP A 87 -8.32 -21.74 -13.89
N ASP A 88 -7.56 -22.57 -14.60
CA ASP A 88 -7.74 -24.02 -14.70
C ASP A 88 -7.68 -24.71 -13.33
N GLN A 89 -6.69 -24.33 -12.50
CA GLN A 89 -6.55 -24.86 -11.13
C GLN A 89 -7.72 -24.42 -10.25
N LEU A 90 -8.11 -23.14 -10.33
CA LEU A 90 -9.25 -22.58 -9.58
C LEU A 90 -10.57 -23.25 -9.94
N PHE A 91 -10.82 -23.44 -11.24
CA PHE A 91 -12.03 -24.11 -11.75
C PHE A 91 -12.10 -25.57 -11.33
N ARG A 92 -10.96 -26.28 -11.32
CA ARG A 92 -10.91 -27.69 -10.91
C ARG A 92 -10.82 -27.89 -9.39
N PHE A 93 -10.91 -26.81 -8.59
CA PHE A 93 -10.74 -26.84 -7.15
C PHE A 93 -9.40 -27.48 -6.72
N GLU A 94 -8.35 -27.26 -7.51
CA GLU A 94 -6.99 -27.71 -7.27
C GLU A 94 -6.19 -26.64 -6.52
N ASP A 95 -5.09 -27.06 -5.88
CA ASP A 95 -4.14 -26.13 -5.28
C ASP A 95 -3.52 -25.23 -6.36
N VAL A 96 -3.69 -23.92 -6.20
CA VAL A 96 -3.12 -22.93 -7.11
C VAL A 96 -1.61 -22.82 -6.91
N THR A 97 -0.86 -23.29 -7.90
CA THR A 97 0.62 -23.35 -7.88
C THR A 97 1.27 -22.66 -9.08
N MET A 98 0.48 -22.29 -10.09
CA MET A 98 0.99 -21.79 -11.38
C MET A 98 0.97 -20.25 -11.52
N GLY A 99 0.75 -19.49 -10.45
CA GLY A 99 0.77 -18.03 -10.51
C GLY A 99 0.78 -17.32 -9.15
N MET A 100 1.41 -16.14 -9.13
CA MET A 100 1.40 -15.22 -7.98
C MET A 100 1.03 -13.78 -8.39
N GLY A 101 0.37 -13.63 -9.53
CA GLY A 101 -0.05 -12.32 -10.05
C GLY A 101 -1.30 -11.77 -9.36
N SER A 102 -1.84 -10.70 -9.94
CA SER A 102 -3.21 -10.27 -9.65
C SER A 102 -4.19 -11.42 -9.85
N ASP A 103 -5.28 -11.40 -9.09
CA ASP A 103 -6.38 -12.37 -9.22
C ASP A 103 -5.98 -13.82 -8.92
N THR A 104 -4.94 -13.99 -8.11
CA THR A 104 -4.52 -15.28 -7.55
C THR A 104 -4.66 -15.26 -6.02
N PRO A 105 -4.80 -16.41 -5.34
CA PRO A 105 -4.80 -16.47 -3.88
C PRO A 105 -3.58 -15.75 -3.27
N SER A 106 -2.38 -15.94 -3.83
CA SER A 106 -1.16 -15.28 -3.36
C SER A 106 -1.23 -13.75 -3.51
N GLY A 107 -1.74 -13.25 -4.65
CA GLY A 107 -1.91 -11.81 -4.88
C GLY A 107 -2.94 -11.17 -3.95
N ILE A 108 -4.05 -11.88 -3.67
CA ILE A 108 -5.06 -11.43 -2.70
C ILE A 108 -4.44 -11.35 -1.30
N TRP A 109 -3.72 -12.38 -0.89
CA TRP A 109 -3.04 -12.43 0.41
C TRP A 109 -2.07 -11.27 0.58
N GLU A 110 -1.10 -11.13 -0.34
CA GLU A 110 -0.09 -10.08 -0.30
C GLU A 110 -0.74 -8.70 -0.31
N GLY A 111 -1.70 -8.49 -1.20
CA GLY A 111 -2.41 -7.24 -1.33
C GLY A 111 -3.19 -6.85 -0.07
N CYS A 112 -3.85 -7.80 0.59
CA CYS A 112 -4.56 -7.55 1.85
C CYS A 112 -3.59 -7.12 2.95
N TYR A 113 -2.48 -7.85 3.12
CA TYR A 113 -1.49 -7.49 4.13
C TYR A 113 -0.80 -6.16 3.84
N ARG A 114 -0.54 -5.82 2.57
CA ARG A 114 -0.03 -4.51 2.17
C ARG A 114 -0.99 -3.38 2.53
N ALA A 115 -2.28 -3.53 2.24
CA ALA A 115 -3.30 -2.55 2.56
C ALA A 115 -3.49 -2.37 4.08
N ILE A 116 -3.48 -3.49 4.83
CA ILE A 116 -3.55 -3.49 6.30
C ILE A 116 -2.32 -2.77 6.89
N ALA A 117 -1.12 -3.01 6.36
CA ALA A 117 0.10 -2.34 6.82
C ALA A 117 0.03 -0.82 6.61
N ALA A 118 -0.42 -0.37 5.43
CA ALA A 118 -0.62 1.06 5.16
C ALA A 118 -1.64 1.68 6.12
N ALA A 119 -2.78 1.03 6.33
CA ALA A 119 -3.80 1.49 7.27
C ALA A 119 -3.28 1.56 8.71
N ASN A 120 -2.50 0.56 9.16
CA ASN A 120 -1.90 0.55 10.49
C ASN A 120 -0.92 1.71 10.69
N ALA A 121 -0.05 1.99 9.71
CA ALA A 121 0.86 3.12 9.76
C ALA A 121 0.12 4.47 9.85
N VAL A 122 -0.99 4.61 9.11
CA VAL A 122 -1.84 5.81 9.19
C VAL A 122 -2.53 5.94 10.54
N ILE A 123 -3.05 4.84 11.08
CA ILE A 123 -3.72 4.83 12.39
C ILE A 123 -2.74 5.18 13.51
N GLU A 124 -1.54 4.58 13.50
CA GLU A 124 -0.48 4.85 14.47
C GLU A 124 -0.09 6.32 14.44
N ARG A 125 0.32 6.81 13.26
CA ARG A 125 0.78 8.19 13.13
C ARG A 125 -0.32 9.22 13.37
N GLY A 126 -1.55 8.94 12.91
CA GLY A 126 -2.69 9.80 13.15
C GLY A 126 -3.08 9.89 14.63
N THR A 127 -2.90 8.81 15.39
CA THR A 127 -3.09 8.81 16.86
C THR A 127 -2.05 9.70 17.52
N GLU A 128 -0.77 9.56 17.16
CA GLU A 128 0.31 10.41 17.69
C GLU A 128 0.08 11.90 17.36
N MET A 129 -0.34 12.23 16.14
CA MET A 129 -0.65 13.62 15.75
C MET A 129 -1.80 14.19 16.58
N SER A 130 -2.82 13.38 16.88
CA SER A 130 -3.93 13.80 17.74
C SER A 130 -3.50 14.03 19.19
N GLU A 131 -2.56 13.24 19.71
CA GLU A 131 -2.04 13.36 21.08
C GLU A 131 -1.06 14.53 21.24
N GLN A 132 -0.20 14.76 20.24
CA GLN A 132 0.72 15.90 20.20
C GLN A 132 -0.03 17.24 20.16
N GLY A 133 -1.21 17.27 19.55
CA GLY A 133 -2.02 18.47 19.40
C GLY A 133 -1.41 19.46 18.40
N GLY A 134 -1.83 20.73 18.46
CA GLY A 134 -1.35 21.78 17.56
C GLY A 134 -2.02 21.81 16.18
N LEU A 135 -2.89 20.85 15.87
CA LEU A 135 -3.72 20.85 14.67
C LEU A 135 -4.78 21.95 14.73
N THR A 136 -5.01 22.60 13.61
CA THR A 136 -6.17 23.49 13.44
C THR A 136 -7.48 22.69 13.52
N ASN A 137 -8.60 23.39 13.72
CA ASN A 137 -9.93 22.75 13.69
C ASN A 137 -10.23 22.07 12.35
N ASP A 138 -9.68 22.57 11.24
CA ASP A 138 -9.84 21.98 9.91
C ASP A 138 -9.01 20.70 9.76
N GLU A 139 -7.74 20.73 10.17
CA GLU A 139 -6.86 19.56 10.15
C GLU A 139 -7.36 18.46 11.08
N THR A 140 -7.90 18.80 12.25
CA THR A 140 -8.50 17.83 13.17
C THR A 140 -9.67 17.09 12.52
N LYS A 141 -10.52 17.80 11.75
CA LYS A 141 -11.63 17.18 11.00
C LYS A 141 -11.13 16.28 9.88
N LYS A 142 -10.12 16.75 9.12
CA LYS A 142 -9.49 15.96 8.05
C LYS A 142 -8.84 14.70 8.60
N LEU A 143 -8.11 14.81 9.70
CA LEU A 143 -7.48 13.69 10.38
C LEU A 143 -8.53 12.67 10.82
N SER A 144 -9.64 13.11 11.42
CA SER A 144 -10.74 12.22 11.79
C SER A 144 -11.32 11.46 10.59
N ALA A 145 -11.49 12.13 9.45
CA ALA A 145 -11.94 11.47 8.21
C ALA A 145 -10.93 10.44 7.70
N VAL A 146 -9.63 10.79 7.64
CA VAL A 146 -8.53 9.89 7.24
C VAL A 146 -8.44 8.68 8.17
N MET A 147 -8.58 8.89 9.47
CA MET A 147 -8.60 7.80 10.46
C MET A 147 -9.80 6.86 10.23
N GLY A 148 -10.99 7.41 9.96
CA GLY A 148 -12.17 6.62 9.63
C GLY A 148 -11.97 5.76 8.38
N GLU A 149 -11.38 6.33 7.34
CA GLU A 149 -11.02 5.61 6.11
C GLU A 149 -10.00 4.49 6.39
N ALA A 150 -8.96 4.76 7.16
CA ALA A 150 -7.95 3.77 7.54
C ALA A 150 -8.56 2.58 8.31
N TYR A 151 -9.47 2.84 9.26
CA TYR A 151 -10.18 1.78 9.98
C TYR A 151 -11.08 0.94 9.06
N MET A 152 -11.74 1.58 8.08
CA MET A 152 -12.52 0.86 7.08
C MET A 152 -11.62 -0.06 6.26
N ILE A 153 -10.56 0.50 5.65
CA ILE A 153 -9.58 -0.25 4.86
C ILE A 153 -9.07 -1.44 5.65
N ARG A 154 -8.65 -1.25 6.90
CA ARG A 154 -8.14 -2.33 7.74
C ARG A 154 -9.19 -3.43 7.97
N SER A 155 -10.41 -3.05 8.34
CA SER A 155 -11.48 -4.01 8.64
C SER A 155 -11.92 -4.80 7.40
N TYR A 156 -12.06 -4.12 6.26
CA TYR A 156 -12.44 -4.75 4.99
C TYR A 156 -11.42 -5.78 4.51
N HIS A 157 -10.13 -5.47 4.60
CA HIS A 157 -9.09 -6.42 4.19
C HIS A 157 -8.94 -7.59 5.15
N HIS A 158 -9.14 -7.39 6.46
CA HIS A 158 -9.26 -8.51 7.39
C HIS A 158 -10.47 -9.39 7.08
N PHE A 159 -11.59 -8.78 6.70
CA PHE A 159 -12.78 -9.52 6.29
C PHE A 159 -12.51 -10.38 5.05
N ILE A 160 -11.90 -9.82 3.99
CA ILE A 160 -11.52 -10.60 2.80
C ILE A 160 -10.62 -11.78 3.18
N LEU A 161 -9.59 -11.56 4.00
CA LEU A 161 -8.69 -12.63 4.44
C LEU A 161 -9.45 -13.76 5.16
N ALA A 162 -10.38 -13.40 6.04
CA ALA A 162 -11.20 -14.39 6.75
C ALA A 162 -12.12 -15.15 5.80
N GLN A 163 -12.75 -14.48 4.83
CA GLN A 163 -13.68 -15.12 3.89
C GLN A 163 -12.98 -16.05 2.91
N VAL A 164 -11.77 -15.71 2.47
CA VAL A 164 -11.05 -16.48 1.43
C VAL A 164 -10.18 -17.59 2.02
N PHE A 165 -9.55 -17.36 3.17
CA PHE A 165 -8.50 -18.26 3.68
C PHE A 165 -8.85 -18.98 4.99
N CYS A 166 -10.01 -18.69 5.59
CA CYS A 166 -10.47 -19.39 6.79
C CYS A 166 -11.68 -20.27 6.48
N MET A 167 -11.96 -21.20 7.39
CA MET A 167 -13.22 -21.94 7.35
C MET A 167 -14.40 -20.98 7.49
N PRO A 168 -15.54 -21.24 6.81
CA PRO A 168 -16.73 -20.40 6.93
C PRO A 168 -17.14 -20.21 8.39
N TYR A 169 -17.52 -18.96 8.73
CA TYR A 169 -18.07 -18.63 10.03
C TYR A 169 -19.32 -19.48 10.32
N ARG A 170 -19.44 -19.99 11.54
CA ARG A 170 -20.57 -20.82 11.99
C ARG A 170 -21.41 -20.08 13.03
#